data_AF-A0A917AYW0-F1
#
_entry.id   AF-A0A917AYW0-F1
#
_cell.length_a   1.000
_cell.length_b   1.000
_cell.length_c   1.000
_cell.angle_alpha   90.00
_cell.angle_beta   90.00
_cell.angle_gamma   90.00
#
_symmetry.space_group_name_H-M   'P 1'
#
loop_
_entity.id
_entity.type
_entity.pdbx_description
1 polymer ?
#
loop_
_entity_poly.entity_id
_entity_poly.type
_entity_poly.pdbx_seq_one_letter_code
_entity_poly.pdbx_strand_id
1 'polypeptide(L)'
;MAISADAAIRAESGAPVEAESVPIAEALGRVTAAAVQAAQDVPHFASSAMDGWAVAGSGPWVVIDVAAPSTGARGLRPGHATPIVTGAVIPPGTTAVLRSEHAVITSASPALGSVSVDPGSLAAPTEPLRPVTPCAATPGASATPDESCEPATARGHLAVSDAAKPGEPFTGQHIRRAGEEAAADETVIASGTLLNPAHIALAALAGRDELSVRAKPRVRFVFSGDEVDSVGVPQSGRVRDTFGPQLPALLEMLGARVLGQRRVGDTLSGTVETLAASIRDAQLVITTGGTGRSSADHLRDALNELDATVLFDGIAVRPGGPTLLARAANGCVVACLPGNPLAAMVGLVITVVPLVRGLGGRASGDLAEVTVGADIAGSGPSALLVPYSLADALAYPSAWRGSAMMRGLADADGLLEVPTGGLRAGQRAIVIGLPWREPALQSQTVGALVSNHYERDIMKISARNQLKGTIVEVTKGATTSHVRIDIGGSIVTASITNEAVDELGLVVGADAYAVVKASDVMVAVD
;
A
#
# COMPACT_ATOMS: atom_id res chain seq x y z
N MET A 1 15.52 -21.64 -5.17
CA MET A 1 14.81 -22.42 -6.22
C MET A 1 15.85 -22.92 -7.21
N ALA A 2 16.08 -24.23 -7.31
CA ALA A 2 16.90 -24.80 -8.38
C ALA A 2 16.02 -25.10 -9.61
N ILE A 3 15.19 -24.13 -10.00
CA ILE A 3 14.44 -24.25 -11.25
C ILE A 3 15.38 -23.74 -12.34
N SER A 4 15.78 -24.63 -13.26
CA SER A 4 16.60 -24.30 -14.44
C SER A 4 16.06 -23.12 -15.27
N ALA A 5 14.78 -22.76 -15.11
CA ALA A 5 14.12 -21.64 -15.78
C ALA A 5 14.31 -20.26 -15.10
N ASP A 6 14.71 -20.19 -13.83
CA ASP A 6 14.73 -18.94 -13.04
C ASP A 6 15.71 -17.89 -13.61
N ALA A 7 16.87 -18.34 -14.09
CA ALA A 7 17.85 -17.47 -14.74
C ALA A 7 17.32 -16.89 -16.07
N ALA A 8 16.66 -17.72 -16.88
CA ALA A 8 16.07 -17.28 -18.15
C ALA A 8 14.92 -16.28 -17.92
N ILE A 9 14.04 -16.58 -16.95
CA ILE A 9 12.95 -15.69 -16.56
C ILE A 9 13.50 -14.33 -16.12
N ARG A 10 14.49 -14.30 -15.22
CA ARG A 10 15.11 -13.04 -14.77
C ARG A 10 15.74 -12.23 -15.92
N ALA A 11 16.40 -12.90 -16.86
CA ALA A 11 17.02 -12.24 -18.00
C ALA A 11 15.97 -11.53 -18.88
N GLU A 12 14.84 -12.18 -19.17
CA GLU A 12 13.76 -11.61 -19.98
C GLU A 12 12.93 -10.57 -19.22
N SER A 13 12.78 -10.74 -17.90
CA SER A 13 12.12 -9.80 -16.99
C SER A 13 12.81 -8.43 -16.92
N GLY A 14 14.11 -8.34 -17.24
CA GLY A 14 14.91 -7.12 -17.11
C GLY A 14 14.86 -6.17 -18.31
N ALA A 15 14.18 -6.55 -19.40
CA ALA A 15 14.08 -5.70 -20.58
C ALA A 15 13.32 -4.41 -20.23
N PRO A 16 13.93 -3.22 -20.46
CA PRO A 16 13.29 -1.96 -20.08
C PRO A 16 12.02 -1.77 -20.91
N VAL A 17 10.87 -1.74 -20.23
CA VAL A 17 9.64 -1.27 -20.86
C VAL A 17 9.71 0.24 -21.02
N GLU A 18 9.23 0.72 -22.17
CA GLU A 18 9.17 2.15 -22.51
C GLU A 18 8.50 2.96 -21.38
N ALA A 19 8.96 4.19 -21.18
CA ALA A 19 8.31 5.11 -20.27
C ALA A 19 7.11 5.77 -20.98
N GLU A 20 6.03 6.00 -20.24
CA GLU A 20 4.88 6.79 -20.68
C GLU A 20 4.51 7.84 -19.64
N SER A 21 4.00 8.99 -20.08
CA SER A 21 3.38 9.98 -19.17
C SER A 21 1.91 9.61 -18.99
N VAL A 22 1.44 9.56 -17.75
CA VAL A 22 0.04 9.30 -17.43
C VAL A 22 -0.47 10.31 -16.41
N PRO A 23 -1.77 10.66 -16.42
CA PRO A 23 -2.38 11.43 -15.35
C PRO A 23 -2.16 10.76 -13.98
N ILE A 24 -1.94 11.55 -12.92
CA ILE A 24 -1.71 11.01 -11.55
C ILE A 24 -2.81 10.03 -11.10
N ALA A 25 -4.05 10.25 -11.53
CA ALA A 25 -5.19 9.39 -11.21
C ALA A 25 -5.07 7.97 -11.82
N GLU A 26 -4.31 7.82 -12.89
CA GLU A 26 -4.07 6.54 -13.58
C GLU A 26 -2.73 5.88 -13.20
N ALA A 27 -1.94 6.56 -12.37
CA ALA A 27 -0.60 6.13 -11.98
C ALA A 27 -0.58 5.16 -10.80
N LEU A 28 -1.71 4.97 -10.09
CA LEU A 28 -1.79 4.06 -8.94
C LEU A 28 -1.38 2.63 -9.33
N GLY A 29 -0.48 2.03 -8.53
CA GLY A 29 0.06 0.71 -8.79
C GLY A 29 1.07 0.64 -9.95
N ARG A 30 1.38 1.74 -10.63
CA ARG A 30 2.43 1.79 -11.66
C ARG A 30 3.80 1.99 -11.02
N VAL A 31 4.87 1.74 -11.78
CA VAL A 31 6.24 1.97 -11.33
C VAL A 31 6.78 3.23 -11.99
N THR A 32 7.35 4.15 -11.22
CA THR A 32 7.94 5.38 -11.78
C THR A 32 9.09 5.07 -12.72
N ALA A 33 9.13 5.70 -13.89
CA ALA A 33 10.22 5.59 -14.85
C ALA A 33 11.32 6.62 -14.61
N ALA A 34 10.97 7.74 -13.96
CA ALA A 34 11.89 8.79 -13.53
C ALA A 34 11.58 9.20 -12.08
N ALA A 35 12.53 9.87 -11.43
CA ALA A 35 12.29 10.46 -10.13
C ALA A 35 11.25 11.59 -10.25
N VAL A 36 10.39 11.74 -9.25
CA VAL A 36 9.40 12.83 -9.16
C VAL A 36 9.99 13.92 -8.29
N GLN A 37 10.12 15.11 -8.86
CA GLN A 37 10.59 16.30 -8.14
C GLN A 37 9.41 17.15 -7.69
N ALA A 38 9.55 17.91 -6.61
CA ALA A 38 8.57 18.91 -6.23
C ALA A 38 8.60 20.10 -7.21
N ALA A 39 7.45 20.49 -7.76
CA ALA A 39 7.37 21.66 -8.66
C ALA A 39 7.41 22.99 -7.90
N GLN A 40 7.14 22.94 -6.59
CA GLN A 40 7.13 24.05 -5.65
C GLN A 40 7.41 23.48 -4.25
N ASP A 41 7.64 24.35 -3.28
CA ASP A 41 7.73 23.96 -1.88
C ASP A 41 6.47 23.18 -1.44
N VAL A 42 6.65 22.21 -0.56
CA VAL A 42 5.56 21.43 0.04
C VAL A 42 5.66 21.58 1.55
N PRO A 43 4.66 22.20 2.23
CA PRO A 43 3.60 23.06 1.66
C PRO A 43 4.16 24.26 0.88
N HIS A 44 3.38 24.78 -0.08
CA HIS A 44 3.80 25.86 -1.00
C HIS A 44 3.77 27.27 -0.39
N PHE A 45 3.18 27.42 0.80
CA PHE A 45 3.25 28.64 1.59
C PHE A 45 3.19 28.33 3.09
N ALA A 46 3.68 29.27 3.91
CA ALA A 46 3.56 29.17 5.36
C ALA A 46 2.10 29.39 5.79
N SER A 47 1.53 28.44 6.53
CA SER A 47 0.12 28.44 6.91
C SER A 47 -0.11 28.29 8.41
N SER A 48 -1.25 28.75 8.88
CA SER A 48 -1.65 28.55 10.28
C SER A 48 -2.03 27.10 10.55
N ALA A 49 -1.48 26.51 11.62
CA ALA A 49 -1.88 25.18 12.08
C ALA A 49 -3.17 25.20 12.92
N MET A 50 -3.60 26.37 13.40
CA MET A 50 -4.70 26.54 14.37
C MET A 50 -5.57 27.75 14.04
N ASP A 51 -6.79 27.78 14.57
CA ASP A 51 -7.63 28.98 14.57
C ASP A 51 -7.22 29.91 15.73
N GLY A 52 -7.10 31.21 15.45
CA GLY A 52 -6.77 32.21 16.47
C GLY A 52 -6.22 33.50 15.90
N TRP A 53 -5.01 33.84 16.33
CA TRP A 53 -4.41 35.14 16.09
C TRP A 53 -2.98 34.98 15.58
N ALA A 54 -2.71 35.48 14.39
CA ALA A 54 -1.33 35.69 13.95
C ALA A 54 -0.77 36.88 14.72
N VAL A 55 0.31 36.66 15.47
CA VAL A 55 0.92 37.68 16.34
C VAL A 55 2.36 37.95 15.92
N ALA A 56 2.80 39.19 16.10
CA ALA A 56 4.18 39.62 15.85
C ALA A 56 4.83 40.16 17.13
N GLY A 57 5.94 39.55 17.54
CA GLY A 57 6.65 39.89 18.78
C GLY A 57 5.90 39.47 20.05
N SER A 58 6.31 40.01 21.20
CA SER A 58 5.70 39.76 22.51
C SER A 58 4.46 40.61 22.73
N GLY A 59 3.44 40.04 23.39
CA GLY A 59 2.22 40.74 23.75
C GLY A 59 2.37 41.69 24.94
N PRO A 60 1.31 42.45 25.28
CA PRO A 60 0.00 42.46 24.63
C PRO A 60 0.04 43.11 23.23
N TRP A 61 -0.82 42.67 22.32
CA TRP A 61 -0.84 43.12 20.92
C TRP A 61 -2.02 44.04 20.63
N VAL A 62 -1.90 44.91 19.63
CA VAL A 62 -3.00 45.69 19.05
C VAL A 62 -3.63 44.88 17.92
N VAL A 63 -4.94 44.68 17.98
CA VAL A 63 -5.68 43.97 16.93
C VAL A 63 -5.88 44.88 15.73
N ILE A 64 -5.35 44.45 14.58
CA ILE A 64 -5.49 45.12 13.29
C ILE A 64 -6.14 44.21 12.26
N ASP A 65 -6.86 44.80 11.31
CA ASP A 65 -7.35 44.10 10.13
C ASP A 65 -6.25 44.14 9.05
N VAL A 66 -5.61 43.00 8.80
CA VAL A 66 -4.72 42.85 7.64
C VAL A 66 -5.58 42.36 6.47
N ALA A 67 -5.65 43.15 5.40
CA ALA A 67 -6.35 42.73 4.18
C ALA A 67 -5.69 41.47 3.60
N ALA A 68 -6.52 40.56 3.06
CA ALA A 68 -6.04 39.32 2.44
C ALA A 68 -5.00 39.61 1.33
N PRO A 69 -4.05 38.70 1.04
CA PRO A 69 -2.83 39.00 0.30
C PRO A 69 -2.99 39.38 -1.19
N SER A 70 -4.20 39.55 -1.72
CA SER A 70 -4.44 39.82 -3.14
C SER A 70 -4.01 41.21 -3.61
N THR A 71 -3.56 42.10 -2.71
CA THR A 71 -3.06 43.44 -3.05
C THR A 71 -1.99 43.92 -2.04
N GLY A 72 -0.69 43.74 -2.34
CA GLY A 72 0.42 44.45 -1.69
C GLY A 72 0.36 44.56 -0.15
N ALA A 73 0.01 43.47 0.54
CA ALA A 73 -0.37 43.52 1.96
C ALA A 73 0.77 44.01 2.87
N ARG A 74 0.47 45.03 3.69
CA ARG A 74 1.29 45.43 4.84
C ARG A 74 1.34 44.26 5.84
N GLY A 75 2.53 43.73 6.12
CA GLY A 75 2.74 42.70 7.14
C GLY A 75 2.49 43.18 8.57
N LEU A 76 2.45 42.24 9.52
CA LEU A 76 2.40 42.55 10.95
C LEU A 76 3.72 43.20 11.40
N ARG A 77 3.61 44.21 12.26
CA ARG A 77 4.75 44.80 12.99
C ARG A 77 4.78 44.25 14.41
N PRO A 78 5.94 44.24 15.10
CA PRO A 78 5.99 43.86 16.51
C PRO A 78 4.94 44.62 17.33
N GLY A 79 4.17 43.88 18.14
CA GLY A 79 3.05 44.41 18.91
C GLY A 79 1.71 44.40 18.17
N HIS A 80 1.62 43.88 16.94
CA HIS A 80 0.35 43.71 16.22
C HIS A 80 -0.13 42.25 16.23
N ALA A 81 -1.46 42.09 16.17
CA ALA A 81 -2.12 40.82 15.96
C ALA A 81 -3.25 40.95 14.93
N THR A 82 -3.54 39.88 14.19
CA THR A 82 -4.69 39.83 13.29
C THR A 82 -5.37 38.45 13.38
N PRO A 83 -6.70 38.36 13.23
CA PRO A 83 -7.39 37.07 13.22
C PRO A 83 -6.86 36.17 12.10
N ILE A 84 -6.70 34.88 12.38
CA ILE A 84 -6.29 33.89 11.41
C ILE A 84 -7.02 32.57 11.65
N VAL A 85 -7.33 31.87 10.56
CA VAL A 85 -7.94 30.54 10.60
C VAL A 85 -6.96 29.50 10.11
N THR A 86 -7.20 28.24 10.47
CA THR A 86 -6.41 27.08 10.07
C THR A 86 -6.29 27.01 8.55
N GLY A 87 -5.06 26.83 8.06
CA GLY A 87 -4.76 26.78 6.63
C GLY A 87 -4.64 28.15 5.94
N ALA A 88 -4.96 29.26 6.61
CA ALA A 88 -4.76 30.59 6.03
C ALA A 88 -3.26 30.92 5.91
N VAL A 89 -2.93 31.71 4.89
CA VAL A 89 -1.57 32.22 4.64
C VAL A 89 -1.11 33.05 5.83
N ILE A 90 0.10 32.78 6.32
CA ILE A 90 0.72 33.55 7.39
C ILE A 90 1.10 34.96 6.87
N PRO A 91 0.58 36.04 7.48
CA PRO A 91 0.98 37.39 7.11
C PRO A 91 2.49 37.62 7.33
N PRO A 92 3.19 38.36 6.45
CA PRO A 92 4.59 38.72 6.66
C PRO A 92 4.80 39.39 8.04
N GLY A 93 5.90 39.07 8.71
CA GLY A 93 6.21 39.61 10.05
C GLY A 93 5.54 38.88 11.22
N THR A 94 4.65 37.91 10.97
CA THR A 94 4.12 37.02 12.00
C THR A 94 5.24 36.21 12.65
N THR A 95 5.30 36.20 13.97
CA THR A 95 6.28 35.42 14.73
C THR A 95 5.69 34.12 15.28
N ALA A 96 4.38 34.06 15.54
CA ALA A 96 3.69 32.87 16.02
C ALA A 96 2.18 32.97 15.75
N VAL A 97 1.45 31.86 15.92
CA VAL A 97 -0.02 31.86 15.99
C VAL A 97 -0.45 31.52 17.42
N LEU A 98 -1.22 32.41 18.05
CA LEU A 98 -1.86 32.19 19.35
C LEU A 98 -3.26 31.60 19.12
N ARG A 99 -3.55 30.45 19.74
CA ARG A 99 -4.86 29.78 19.64
C ARG A 99 -5.98 30.65 20.20
N SER A 100 -7.19 30.55 19.63
CA SER A 100 -8.35 31.34 20.04
C SER A 100 -8.68 31.18 21.53
N GLU A 101 -8.64 29.95 22.03
CA GLU A 101 -8.85 29.58 23.42
C GLU A 101 -7.76 30.10 24.38
N HIS A 102 -6.60 30.48 23.85
CA HIS A 102 -5.48 31.03 24.61
C HIS A 102 -5.42 32.56 24.52
N ALA A 103 -6.44 33.20 23.93
CA ALA A 103 -6.45 34.62 23.66
C ALA A 103 -7.66 35.32 24.30
N VAL A 104 -7.45 36.51 24.85
CA VAL A 104 -8.50 37.36 25.40
C VAL A 104 -8.40 38.74 24.75
N ILE A 105 -9.52 39.23 24.21
CA ILE A 105 -9.63 40.60 23.69
C ILE A 105 -10.08 41.51 24.82
N THR A 106 -9.36 42.60 25.04
CA THR A 106 -9.72 43.66 25.97
C THR A 106 -9.95 44.98 25.23
N SER A 107 -10.97 45.74 25.62
CA SER A 107 -11.26 47.07 25.08
C SER A 107 -10.40 48.18 25.72
N ALA A 108 -9.70 47.88 26.81
CA ALA A 108 -8.85 48.82 27.53
C ALA A 108 -7.38 48.66 27.11
N SER A 109 -6.69 49.79 26.91
CA SER A 109 -5.24 49.79 26.74
C SER A 109 -4.58 49.31 28.04
N PRO A 110 -3.78 48.23 28.02
CA PRO A 110 -3.15 47.76 29.24
C PRO A 110 -2.20 48.84 29.74
N ALA A 111 -2.34 49.23 31.01
CA ALA A 111 -1.45 50.20 31.64
C ALA A 111 -0.01 49.66 31.53
N LEU A 112 0.83 50.36 30.78
CA LEU A 112 2.28 50.14 30.77
C LEU A 112 2.77 50.29 32.21
N GLY A 113 2.99 49.17 32.89
CA GLY A 113 3.79 49.13 34.11
C GLY A 113 5.15 49.69 33.75
N SER A 114 5.53 50.80 34.38
CA SER A 114 6.84 51.42 34.23
C SER A 114 7.92 50.41 34.64
N VAL A 115 8.51 49.73 33.67
CA VAL A 115 9.77 49.03 33.86
C VAL A 115 10.83 50.12 33.87
N SER A 116 11.37 50.43 35.06
CA SER A 116 12.59 51.21 35.19
C SER A 116 13.71 50.41 34.56
N VAL A 117 14.17 50.85 33.39
CA VAL A 117 15.39 50.33 32.77
C VAL A 117 16.56 50.94 33.52
N ASP A 118 17.31 50.11 34.23
CA ASP A 118 18.60 50.49 34.83
C ASP A 118 19.63 50.63 33.70
N PRO A 119 20.22 51.83 33.46
CA PRO A 119 21.17 52.03 32.38
C PRO A 119 22.55 51.51 32.80
N GLY A 120 22.78 50.20 32.68
CA GLY A 120 24.05 49.63 33.11
C GLY A 120 24.24 48.15 32.82
N SER A 121 24.09 47.70 31.57
CA SER A 121 24.69 46.44 31.09
C SER A 121 24.54 46.28 29.58
N LEU A 122 25.28 47.07 28.80
CA LEU A 122 25.58 46.75 27.40
C LEU A 122 26.82 45.85 27.38
N ALA A 123 26.62 44.56 27.12
CA ALA A 123 27.67 43.67 26.63
C ALA A 123 27.12 42.94 25.40
N ALA A 124 27.64 43.31 24.23
CA ALA A 124 27.35 42.67 22.95
C ALA A 124 28.01 41.28 22.89
N PRO A 125 27.39 40.30 22.21
CA PRO A 125 28.12 39.27 21.53
C PRO A 125 28.05 39.47 20.01
N THR A 126 29.24 39.50 19.45
CA THR A 126 29.64 39.39 18.05
C THR A 126 29.28 38.03 17.45
N GLU A 127 28.53 38.01 16.33
CA GLU A 127 28.89 37.27 15.10
C GLU A 127 27.91 37.60 13.95
N PRO A 128 28.38 37.93 12.74
CA PRO A 128 27.50 38.17 11.60
C PRO A 128 27.14 36.87 10.86
N LEU A 129 25.85 36.52 10.83
CA LEU A 129 25.32 35.58 9.85
C LEU A 129 25.40 36.20 8.44
N ARG A 130 25.99 35.44 7.51
CA ARG A 130 26.28 35.84 6.12
C ARG A 130 24.99 36.16 5.34
N PRO A 131 25.01 37.15 4.43
CA PRO A 131 23.88 37.42 3.55
C PRO A 131 23.79 36.34 2.45
N VAL A 132 22.59 35.78 2.27
CA VAL A 132 22.23 35.05 1.04
C VAL A 132 21.76 36.09 0.03
N THR A 133 22.42 36.11 -1.12
CA THR A 133 22.20 37.01 -2.24
C THR A 133 20.77 36.88 -2.81
N PRO A 134 19.99 37.95 -2.97
CA PRO A 134 18.82 37.93 -3.85
C PRO A 134 19.29 38.05 -5.30
N CYS A 135 18.81 37.13 -6.14
CA CYS A 135 18.96 37.20 -7.59
C CYS A 135 18.21 38.42 -8.13
N ALA A 136 18.78 39.03 -9.17
CA ALA A 136 18.47 40.36 -9.66
C ALA A 136 17.04 40.55 -10.20
N ALA A 137 16.42 41.67 -9.83
CA ALA A 137 15.35 42.32 -10.58
C ALA A 137 15.73 43.80 -10.82
N THR A 138 15.69 44.20 -12.08
CA THR A 138 16.07 45.52 -12.63
C THR A 138 15.17 46.66 -12.09
N PRO A 139 15.70 47.88 -11.86
CA PRO A 139 14.99 48.94 -11.14
C PRO A 139 14.15 49.84 -12.05
N GLY A 140 13.04 50.35 -11.52
CA GLY A 140 12.28 51.42 -12.18
C GLY A 140 11.00 51.80 -11.46
N ALA A 141 11.11 52.55 -10.36
CA ALA A 141 10.17 53.64 -9.99
C ALA A 141 10.60 54.24 -8.64
N SER A 142 10.97 55.51 -8.66
CA SER A 142 11.13 56.34 -7.47
C SER A 142 9.79 56.49 -6.76
N ALA A 143 9.69 56.06 -5.50
CA ALA A 143 8.59 56.42 -4.61
C ALA A 143 9.17 57.23 -3.44
N THR A 144 8.78 58.51 -3.39
CA THR A 144 8.96 59.42 -2.27
C THR A 144 8.30 58.87 -1.00
N PRO A 145 8.76 59.23 0.21
CA PRO A 145 8.09 58.83 1.44
C PRO A 145 6.77 59.61 1.54
N ASP A 146 5.66 58.92 1.36
CA ASP A 146 4.32 59.50 1.52
C ASP A 146 3.96 59.53 3.03
N GLU A 147 4.05 60.71 3.62
CA GLU A 147 3.60 61.05 4.99
C GLU A 147 2.07 61.20 5.07
N SER A 148 1.32 60.21 4.61
CA SER A 148 -0.14 60.19 4.77
C SER A 148 -0.59 58.87 5.42
N CYS A 149 -0.40 58.83 6.75
CA CYS A 149 -0.73 57.69 7.58
C CYS A 149 -2.19 57.76 8.05
N GLU A 150 -3.12 57.12 7.33
CA GLU A 150 -4.42 56.78 7.93
C GLU A 150 -4.26 55.58 8.88
N PRO A 151 -4.73 55.68 10.15
CA PRO A 151 -4.55 54.62 11.13
C PRO A 151 -5.47 53.43 10.81
N ALA A 152 -4.89 52.23 10.80
CA ALA A 152 -5.66 50.98 10.82
C ALA A 152 -6.61 51.04 12.02
N THR A 153 -7.92 50.86 11.81
CA THR A 153 -8.92 50.90 12.86
C THR A 153 -8.66 49.79 13.88
N ALA A 154 -8.09 50.16 15.03
CA ALA A 154 -7.78 49.24 16.12
C ALA A 154 -9.08 48.68 16.73
N ARG A 155 -9.24 47.35 16.73
CA ARG A 155 -10.44 46.66 17.28
C ARG A 155 -10.34 46.27 18.75
N GLY A 156 -9.24 46.62 19.41
CA GLY A 156 -8.96 46.27 20.82
C GLY A 156 -7.52 45.78 21.02
N HIS A 157 -7.20 45.37 22.24
CA HIS A 157 -5.93 44.74 22.59
C HIS A 157 -6.11 43.25 22.81
N LEU A 158 -5.15 42.46 22.33
CA LEU A 158 -5.08 41.02 22.51
C LEU A 158 -4.07 40.68 23.60
N ALA A 159 -4.47 39.89 24.59
CA ALA A 159 -3.59 39.35 25.61
C ALA A 159 -3.66 37.82 25.63
N VAL A 160 -2.62 37.19 26.15
CA VAL A 160 -2.58 35.75 26.42
C VAL A 160 -3.48 35.46 27.63
N SER A 161 -4.33 34.45 27.52
CA SER A 161 -5.25 34.04 28.60
C SER A 161 -4.55 33.17 29.64
N ASP A 162 -5.13 33.05 30.84
CA ASP A 162 -4.65 32.15 31.90
C ASP A 162 -4.71 30.66 31.52
N ALA A 163 -5.44 30.32 30.44
CA ALA A 163 -5.50 28.96 29.91
C ALA A 163 -4.26 28.59 29.09
N ALA A 164 -3.45 29.57 28.66
CA ALA A 164 -2.23 29.32 27.92
C ALA A 164 -1.13 28.75 28.82
N LYS A 165 -0.24 27.94 28.25
CA LYS A 165 0.92 27.47 29.01
C LYS A 165 1.91 28.61 29.23
N PRO A 166 2.68 28.61 30.33
CA PRO A 166 3.73 29.60 30.54
C PRO A 166 4.70 29.64 29.35
N GLY A 167 4.93 30.84 28.82
CA GLY A 167 5.82 31.07 27.67
C GLY A 167 5.16 30.97 26.28
N GLU A 168 3.85 30.72 26.21
CA GLU A 168 3.12 30.79 24.94
C GLU A 168 2.70 32.23 24.57
N PRO A 169 2.72 32.59 23.27
CA PRO A 169 3.23 31.81 22.15
C PRO A 169 4.76 31.98 21.97
N PHE A 170 5.49 30.91 21.63
CA PHE A 170 6.91 30.99 21.27
C PHE A 170 7.11 31.16 19.75
N THR A 171 8.28 31.67 19.33
CA THR A 171 8.56 31.93 17.91
C THR A 171 8.46 30.67 17.05
N GLY A 172 7.69 30.75 15.97
CA GLY A 172 7.39 29.65 15.06
C GLY A 172 6.27 28.71 15.54
N GLN A 173 5.70 28.93 16.73
CA GLN A 173 4.64 28.08 17.24
C GLN A 173 3.38 28.16 16.37
N HIS A 174 2.79 27.00 16.09
CA HIS A 174 1.57 26.83 15.29
C HIS A 174 1.66 27.39 13.86
N ILE A 175 2.86 27.56 13.32
CA ILE A 175 3.11 27.89 11.91
C ILE A 175 3.64 26.64 11.21
N ARG A 176 2.95 26.19 10.15
CA ARG A 176 3.48 25.23 9.18
C ARG A 176 4.31 26.00 8.17
N ARG A 177 5.60 25.71 8.06
CA ARG A 177 6.48 26.48 7.17
C ARG A 177 6.29 26.05 5.72
N ALA A 178 6.54 26.98 4.80
CA ALA A 178 6.73 26.60 3.41
C ALA A 178 7.95 25.67 3.31
N GLY A 179 7.83 24.61 2.51
CA GLY A 179 8.91 23.66 2.26
C GLY A 179 9.29 22.78 3.46
N GLU A 180 8.43 22.68 4.48
CA GLU A 180 8.67 21.85 5.66
C GLU A 180 8.73 20.34 5.34
N GLU A 181 7.99 19.89 4.32
CA GLU A 181 7.99 18.50 3.83
C GLU A 181 8.98 18.29 2.67
N ALA A 182 9.06 19.23 1.72
CA ALA A 182 10.04 19.22 0.64
C ALA A 182 10.25 20.61 0.05
N ALA A 183 11.48 20.94 -0.34
CA ALA A 183 11.77 22.15 -1.10
C ALA A 183 11.42 21.97 -2.60
N ALA A 184 11.20 23.07 -3.32
CA ALA A 184 11.13 23.03 -4.78
C ALA A 184 12.35 22.32 -5.39
N ASP A 185 12.12 21.56 -6.46
CA ASP A 185 13.09 20.71 -7.19
C ASP A 185 13.66 19.52 -6.41
N GLU A 186 13.33 19.36 -5.12
CA GLU A 186 13.70 18.20 -4.32
C GLU A 186 13.01 16.93 -4.84
N THR A 187 13.71 15.80 -4.81
CA THR A 187 13.13 14.50 -5.18
C THR A 187 12.24 13.98 -4.06
N VAL A 188 10.92 13.95 -4.31
CA VAL A 188 9.91 13.46 -3.36
C VAL A 188 9.59 11.97 -3.56
N ILE A 189 9.78 11.44 -4.78
CA ILE A 189 9.59 10.01 -5.07
C ILE A 189 10.74 9.54 -5.96
N ALA A 190 11.44 8.49 -5.54
CA ALA A 190 12.54 7.92 -6.32
C ALA A 190 12.06 7.27 -7.62
N SER A 191 12.94 7.19 -8.63
CA SER A 191 12.69 6.37 -9.82
C SER A 191 12.63 4.89 -9.46
N GLY A 192 11.80 4.10 -10.15
CA GLY A 192 11.58 2.69 -9.86
C GLY A 192 10.67 2.40 -8.66
N THR A 193 9.97 3.42 -8.15
CA THR A 193 9.05 3.27 -7.01
C THR A 193 7.70 2.72 -7.48
N LEU A 194 7.20 1.68 -6.80
CA LEU A 194 5.82 1.23 -6.96
C LEU A 194 4.86 2.22 -6.27
N LEU A 195 4.03 2.88 -7.06
CA LEU A 195 3.14 3.94 -6.58
C LEU A 195 1.97 3.36 -5.77
N ASN A 196 1.83 3.84 -4.54
CA ASN A 196 0.73 3.53 -3.63
C ASN A 196 -0.14 4.80 -3.45
N PRO A 197 -1.28 4.74 -2.73
CA PRO A 197 -2.14 5.92 -2.57
C PRO A 197 -1.43 7.14 -1.96
N ALA A 198 -0.49 6.93 -1.02
CA ALA A 198 0.27 8.02 -0.41
C ALA A 198 1.24 8.67 -1.41
N HIS A 199 1.89 7.89 -2.28
CA HIS A 199 2.72 8.44 -3.36
C HIS A 199 1.92 9.29 -4.33
N ILE A 200 0.68 8.89 -4.66
CA ILE A 200 -0.19 9.70 -5.52
C ILE A 200 -0.54 11.04 -4.85
N ALA A 201 -0.88 11.02 -3.55
CA ALA A 201 -1.15 12.23 -2.80
C ALA A 201 0.09 13.14 -2.69
N LEU A 202 1.27 12.57 -2.44
CA LEU A 202 2.52 13.31 -2.38
C LEU A 202 2.88 13.95 -3.72
N ALA A 203 2.71 13.24 -4.84
CA ALA A 203 2.89 13.81 -6.17
C ALA A 203 1.94 14.99 -6.44
N ALA A 204 0.68 14.88 -6.00
CA ALA A 204 -0.29 15.97 -6.11
C ALA A 204 0.09 17.18 -5.23
N LEU A 205 0.52 16.95 -3.99
CA LEU A 205 1.03 18.00 -3.10
C LEU A 205 2.26 18.71 -3.68
N ALA A 206 3.12 17.94 -4.33
CA ALA A 206 4.28 18.40 -5.08
C ALA A 206 3.94 19.15 -6.38
N GLY A 207 2.66 19.35 -6.71
CA GLY A 207 2.22 20.10 -7.88
C GLY A 207 2.37 19.35 -9.21
N ARG A 208 2.24 18.02 -9.21
CA ARG A 208 2.30 17.20 -10.42
C ARG A 208 0.90 16.73 -10.83
N ASP A 209 0.54 16.98 -12.10
CA ASP A 209 -0.69 16.47 -12.71
C ASP A 209 -0.46 15.14 -13.46
N GLU A 210 0.77 14.90 -13.90
CA GLU A 210 1.19 13.70 -14.62
C GLU A 210 2.46 13.12 -14.02
N LEU A 211 2.62 11.80 -14.19
CA LEU A 211 3.82 11.06 -13.78
C LEU A 211 4.38 10.25 -14.94
N SER A 212 5.71 10.26 -15.05
CA SER A 212 6.42 9.34 -15.94
C SER A 212 6.50 7.97 -15.28
N VAL A 213 5.81 6.99 -15.87
CA VAL A 213 5.72 5.61 -15.38
C VAL A 213 6.19 4.62 -16.44
N ARG A 214 6.60 3.43 -16.03
CA ARG A 214 6.90 2.33 -16.95
C ARG A 214 5.60 1.86 -17.59
N ALA A 215 5.57 1.74 -18.92
CA ALA A 215 4.40 1.31 -19.66
C ALA A 215 3.95 -0.10 -19.26
N LYS A 216 2.66 -0.41 -19.46
CA LYS A 216 2.12 -1.74 -19.15
C LYS A 216 2.65 -2.76 -20.17
N PRO A 217 3.18 -3.92 -19.73
CA PRO A 217 3.61 -4.97 -20.64
C PRO A 217 2.49 -5.41 -21.57
N ARG A 218 2.74 -5.43 -22.88
CA ARG A 218 1.74 -5.80 -23.89
C ARG A 218 1.68 -7.31 -24.06
N VAL A 219 0.53 -7.91 -23.73
CA VAL A 219 0.35 -9.37 -23.70
C VAL A 219 -0.72 -9.80 -24.70
N ARG A 220 -0.48 -10.92 -25.41
CA ARG A 220 -1.50 -11.57 -26.26
C ARG A 220 -1.62 -13.05 -25.94
N PHE A 221 -2.84 -13.57 -26.03
CA PHE A 221 -3.11 -15.00 -25.88
C PHE A 221 -3.31 -15.69 -27.23
N VAL A 222 -2.77 -16.90 -27.36
CA VAL A 222 -3.02 -17.82 -28.47
C VAL A 222 -3.43 -19.17 -27.89
N PHE A 223 -4.69 -19.56 -28.07
CA PHE A 223 -5.22 -20.82 -27.56
C PHE A 223 -5.37 -21.84 -28.68
N SER A 224 -4.90 -23.07 -28.47
CA SER A 224 -5.11 -24.20 -29.38
C SER A 224 -6.11 -25.21 -28.82
N GLY A 225 -6.48 -26.22 -29.63
CA GLY A 225 -7.39 -27.30 -29.28
C GLY A 225 -8.73 -27.19 -29.99
N ASP A 226 -8.92 -28.01 -31.03
CA ASP A 226 -10.16 -28.10 -31.80
C ASP A 226 -11.32 -28.72 -30.98
N GLU A 227 -10.99 -29.43 -29.91
CA GLU A 227 -11.91 -30.04 -28.96
C GLU A 227 -12.46 -29.06 -27.92
N VAL A 228 -11.99 -27.80 -27.92
CA VAL A 228 -12.31 -26.83 -26.86
C VAL A 228 -13.54 -25.98 -27.18
N ASP A 229 -14.60 -26.14 -26.40
CA ASP A 229 -15.81 -25.33 -26.44
C ASP A 229 -15.65 -24.01 -25.66
N SER A 230 -15.96 -22.91 -26.33
CA SER A 230 -15.87 -21.54 -25.78
C SER A 230 -17.05 -21.14 -24.90
N VAL A 231 -18.17 -21.86 -24.98
CA VAL A 231 -19.41 -21.61 -24.22
C VAL A 231 -20.19 -22.90 -23.99
N GLY A 232 -21.09 -22.90 -23.00
CA GLY A 232 -22.01 -24.01 -22.75
C GLY A 232 -21.40 -25.21 -22.02
N VAL A 233 -22.17 -26.31 -21.99
CA VAL A 233 -21.74 -27.60 -21.44
C VAL A 233 -21.12 -28.41 -22.57
N PRO A 234 -19.87 -28.88 -22.45
CA PRO A 234 -19.22 -29.62 -23.52
C PRO A 234 -19.89 -30.97 -23.72
N GLN A 235 -19.95 -31.41 -24.98
CA GLN A 235 -20.38 -32.76 -25.33
C GLN A 235 -19.27 -33.78 -25.05
N SER A 236 -19.61 -35.07 -25.10
CA SER A 236 -18.61 -36.14 -24.99
C SER A 236 -17.52 -35.97 -26.06
N GLY A 237 -16.25 -36.05 -25.66
CA GLY A 237 -15.10 -35.82 -26.54
C GLY A 237 -14.71 -34.34 -26.72
N ARG A 238 -15.42 -33.40 -26.09
CA ARG A 238 -15.08 -31.97 -26.06
C ARG A 238 -14.79 -31.52 -24.63
N VAL A 239 -14.07 -30.42 -24.48
CA VAL A 239 -13.73 -29.83 -23.17
C VAL A 239 -14.11 -28.36 -23.13
N ARG A 240 -14.35 -27.82 -21.93
CA ARG A 240 -14.69 -26.41 -21.76
C ARG A 240 -13.42 -25.56 -21.68
N ASP A 241 -13.37 -24.45 -22.41
CA ASP A 241 -12.33 -23.44 -22.21
C ASP A 241 -12.36 -22.88 -20.77
N THR A 242 -11.26 -23.06 -20.06
CA THR A 242 -11.04 -22.57 -18.69
C THR A 242 -10.02 -21.42 -18.63
N PHE A 243 -9.40 -21.06 -19.75
CA PHE A 243 -8.36 -20.04 -19.82
C PHE A 243 -8.91 -18.69 -20.31
N GLY A 244 -9.64 -18.70 -21.43
CA GLY A 244 -10.22 -17.50 -22.03
C GLY A 244 -11.05 -16.65 -21.08
N PRO A 245 -11.88 -17.24 -20.19
CA PRO A 245 -12.68 -16.48 -19.23
C PRO A 245 -11.89 -15.75 -18.13
N GLN A 246 -10.68 -16.20 -17.77
CA GLN A 246 -9.98 -15.72 -16.56
C GLN A 246 -8.59 -15.13 -16.81
N LEU A 247 -7.81 -15.65 -17.76
CA LEU A 247 -6.42 -15.22 -17.95
C LEU A 247 -6.28 -13.73 -18.33
N PRO A 248 -7.14 -13.12 -19.17
CA PRO A 248 -7.01 -11.69 -19.46
C PRO A 248 -7.09 -10.80 -18.21
N ALA A 249 -8.15 -10.99 -17.42
CA ALA A 249 -8.37 -10.20 -16.20
C ALA A 249 -7.25 -10.43 -15.17
N LEU A 250 -6.76 -11.67 -15.06
CA LEU A 250 -5.61 -11.99 -14.21
C LEU A 250 -4.35 -11.21 -14.62
N LEU A 251 -4.04 -11.16 -15.92
CA LEU A 251 -2.87 -10.45 -16.43
C LEU A 251 -3.01 -8.93 -16.29
N GLU A 252 -4.22 -8.38 -16.45
CA GLU A 252 -4.50 -6.96 -16.20
C GLU A 252 -4.32 -6.60 -14.72
N MET A 253 -4.79 -7.45 -13.81
CA MET A 253 -4.56 -7.30 -12.36
C MET A 253 -3.06 -7.32 -12.01
N LEU A 254 -2.26 -8.10 -12.75
CA LEU A 254 -0.80 -8.13 -12.64
C LEU A 254 -0.10 -6.90 -13.26
N GLY A 255 -0.84 -6.00 -13.90
CA GLY A 255 -0.32 -4.74 -14.48
C GLY A 255 -0.01 -4.80 -15.97
N ALA A 256 -0.40 -5.87 -16.67
CA ALA A 256 -0.26 -5.98 -18.12
C ALA A 256 -1.39 -5.26 -18.87
N ARG A 257 -1.17 -5.01 -20.17
CA ARG A 257 -2.19 -4.61 -21.13
C ARG A 257 -2.45 -5.78 -22.08
N VAL A 258 -3.65 -6.35 -22.02
CA VAL A 258 -4.03 -7.47 -22.89
C VAL A 258 -4.51 -6.93 -24.24
N LEU A 259 -3.86 -7.38 -25.31
CA LEU A 259 -4.16 -6.95 -26.69
C LEU A 259 -5.27 -7.77 -27.35
N GLY A 260 -5.64 -8.91 -26.75
CA GLY A 260 -6.69 -9.80 -27.23
C GLY A 260 -6.32 -11.28 -27.15
N GLN A 261 -7.24 -12.10 -27.64
CA GLN A 261 -7.12 -13.56 -27.69
C GLN A 261 -7.28 -14.03 -29.14
N ARG A 262 -6.45 -14.96 -29.56
CA ARG A 262 -6.59 -15.67 -30.85
C ARG A 262 -6.77 -17.15 -30.58
N ARG A 263 -7.56 -17.81 -31.41
CA ARG A 263 -7.65 -19.26 -31.44
C ARG A 263 -7.01 -19.78 -32.72
N VAL A 264 -6.39 -20.94 -32.61
CA VAL A 264 -5.78 -21.64 -33.72
C VAL A 264 -6.19 -23.10 -33.67
N GLY A 265 -6.50 -23.69 -34.82
CA GLY A 265 -6.74 -25.13 -34.90
C GLY A 265 -5.44 -25.92 -34.92
N ASP A 266 -5.54 -27.25 -34.87
CA ASP A 266 -4.38 -28.13 -34.73
C ASP A 266 -3.67 -28.37 -36.08
N THR A 267 -3.12 -27.30 -36.65
CA THR A 267 -2.30 -27.33 -37.86
C THR A 267 -1.03 -26.51 -37.68
N LEU A 268 0.09 -26.98 -38.28
CA LEU A 268 1.36 -26.27 -38.24
C LEU A 268 1.27 -24.88 -38.90
N SER A 269 0.75 -24.80 -40.12
CA SER A 269 0.62 -23.55 -40.87
C SER A 269 -0.23 -22.51 -40.13
N GLY A 270 -1.36 -22.92 -39.56
CA GLY A 270 -2.20 -22.03 -38.75
C GLY A 270 -1.49 -21.54 -37.50
N THR A 271 -0.72 -22.41 -36.83
CA THR A 271 0.06 -22.07 -35.64
C THR A 271 1.15 -21.05 -35.98
N VAL A 272 1.90 -21.27 -37.06
CA VAL A 272 2.94 -20.35 -37.54
C VAL A 272 2.35 -18.98 -37.90
N GLU A 273 1.28 -18.95 -38.69
CA GLU A 273 0.63 -17.70 -39.09
C GLU A 273 0.11 -16.90 -37.88
N THR A 274 -0.54 -17.60 -36.94
CA THR A 274 -1.12 -16.97 -35.74
C THR A 274 -0.04 -16.46 -34.79
N LEU A 275 1.04 -17.22 -34.59
CA LEU A 275 2.18 -16.80 -33.76
C LEU A 275 2.92 -15.63 -34.41
N ALA A 276 3.25 -15.71 -35.70
CA ALA A 276 3.86 -14.62 -36.47
C ALA A 276 3.04 -13.33 -36.36
N ALA A 277 1.72 -13.44 -36.49
CA ALA A 277 0.83 -12.29 -36.34
C ALA A 277 0.83 -11.72 -34.92
N SER A 278 0.96 -12.59 -33.91
CA SER A 278 0.86 -12.23 -32.49
C SER A 278 2.12 -11.60 -31.93
N ILE A 279 3.31 -12.02 -32.39
CA ILE A 279 4.59 -11.48 -31.92
C ILE A 279 4.89 -10.07 -32.45
N ARG A 280 4.21 -9.62 -33.52
CA ARG A 280 4.47 -8.31 -34.16
C ARG A 280 4.34 -7.11 -33.22
N ASP A 281 3.36 -7.14 -32.34
CA ASP A 281 2.97 -6.00 -31.51
C ASP A 281 2.77 -6.38 -30.03
N ALA A 282 3.02 -7.63 -29.63
CA ALA A 282 3.07 -8.04 -28.23
C ALA A 282 4.53 -8.09 -27.74
N GLN A 283 4.75 -7.80 -26.46
CA GLN A 283 6.02 -8.09 -25.79
C GLN A 283 6.04 -9.52 -25.24
N LEU A 284 4.86 -10.03 -24.87
CA LEU A 284 4.68 -11.40 -24.39
C LEU A 284 3.48 -12.05 -25.08
N VAL A 285 3.72 -13.18 -25.73
CA VAL A 285 2.67 -14.08 -26.22
C VAL A 285 2.55 -15.26 -25.25
N ILE A 286 1.35 -15.56 -24.79
CA ILE A 286 1.06 -16.71 -23.94
C ILE A 286 0.26 -17.71 -24.76
N THR A 287 0.75 -18.94 -24.85
CA THR A 287 0.02 -20.04 -25.50
C THR A 287 -0.46 -21.06 -24.47
N THR A 288 -1.57 -21.73 -24.76
CA THR A 288 -2.02 -22.90 -23.98
C THR A 288 -2.34 -24.05 -24.94
N GLY A 289 -1.89 -25.25 -24.60
CA GLY A 289 -2.02 -26.41 -25.49
C GLY A 289 -0.84 -26.54 -26.45
N GLY A 290 -0.73 -27.68 -27.15
CA GLY A 290 0.34 -27.90 -28.12
C GLY A 290 1.75 -28.09 -27.53
N THR A 291 1.90 -28.16 -26.20
CA THR A 291 3.21 -28.28 -25.53
C THR A 291 3.65 -29.72 -25.29
N GLY A 292 2.85 -30.71 -25.67
CA GLY A 292 3.17 -32.12 -25.51
C GLY A 292 4.28 -32.59 -26.46
N ARG A 293 4.37 -33.90 -26.70
CA ARG A 293 5.28 -34.50 -27.69
C ARG A 293 4.51 -35.38 -28.69
N SER A 294 3.22 -35.15 -28.84
CA SER A 294 2.37 -35.86 -29.80
C SER A 294 2.53 -35.25 -31.20
N SER A 295 2.09 -35.97 -32.23
CA SER A 295 2.08 -35.46 -33.60
C SER A 295 1.11 -34.28 -33.83
N ALA A 296 0.20 -34.03 -32.88
CA ALA A 296 -0.71 -32.88 -32.89
C ALA A 296 -0.09 -31.62 -32.24
N ASP A 297 1.07 -31.74 -31.59
CA ASP A 297 1.73 -30.65 -30.89
C ASP A 297 2.63 -29.83 -31.84
N HIS A 298 2.04 -28.90 -32.57
CA HIS A 298 2.75 -28.10 -33.60
C HIS A 298 3.57 -26.92 -33.05
N LEU A 299 3.54 -26.66 -31.75
CA LEU A 299 4.09 -25.44 -31.18
C LEU A 299 5.63 -25.34 -31.30
N ARG A 300 6.34 -26.46 -31.11
CA ARG A 300 7.81 -26.49 -31.24
C ARG A 300 8.26 -26.30 -32.68
N ASP A 301 7.58 -26.97 -33.60
CA ASP A 301 7.84 -26.83 -35.03
C ASP A 301 7.54 -25.40 -35.50
N ALA A 302 6.45 -24.80 -35.03
CA ALA A 302 6.11 -23.42 -35.35
C ALA A 302 7.12 -22.41 -34.79
N LEU A 303 7.61 -22.62 -33.57
CA LEU A 303 8.68 -21.79 -33.00
C LEU A 303 9.98 -21.90 -33.81
N ASN A 304 10.30 -23.10 -34.29
CA ASN A 304 11.46 -23.33 -35.15
C ASN A 304 11.31 -22.66 -36.53
N GLU A 305 10.13 -22.73 -37.16
CA GLU A 305 9.86 -22.02 -38.42
C GLU A 305 9.90 -20.49 -38.28
N LEU A 306 9.67 -19.97 -37.07
CA LEU A 306 9.77 -18.54 -36.76
C LEU A 306 11.16 -18.10 -36.29
N ASP A 307 12.17 -18.99 -36.40
CA ASP A 307 13.53 -18.76 -35.93
C ASP A 307 13.59 -18.31 -34.45
N ALA A 308 12.65 -18.77 -33.62
CA ALA A 308 12.59 -18.41 -32.21
C ALA A 308 13.68 -19.16 -31.42
N THR A 309 14.39 -18.43 -30.56
CA THR A 309 15.37 -19.02 -29.65
C THR A 309 14.67 -19.63 -28.45
N VAL A 310 14.73 -20.95 -28.27
CA VAL A 310 14.22 -21.62 -27.07
C VAL A 310 15.13 -21.30 -25.88
N LEU A 311 14.57 -20.72 -24.82
CA LEU A 311 15.27 -20.38 -23.59
C LEU A 311 15.29 -21.56 -22.62
N PHE A 312 14.17 -22.28 -22.52
CA PHE A 312 14.09 -23.60 -21.91
C PHE A 312 12.93 -24.40 -22.50
N ASP A 313 13.11 -25.73 -22.59
CA ASP A 313 12.07 -26.68 -23.02
C ASP A 313 11.76 -27.64 -21.87
N GLY A 314 10.82 -27.23 -21.02
CA GLY A 314 10.38 -27.99 -19.86
C GLY A 314 10.96 -27.51 -18.54
N ILE A 315 10.19 -27.76 -17.48
CA ILE A 315 10.52 -27.41 -16.09
C ILE A 315 10.45 -28.69 -15.24
N ALA A 316 11.38 -28.87 -14.30
CA ALA A 316 11.41 -30.02 -13.41
C ALA A 316 10.36 -29.95 -12.28
N VAL A 317 9.08 -29.78 -12.64
CA VAL A 317 7.94 -29.68 -11.71
C VAL A 317 6.75 -30.48 -12.21
N ARG A 318 5.87 -30.89 -11.29
CA ARG A 318 4.59 -31.53 -11.61
C ARG A 318 3.45 -30.96 -10.74
N PRO A 319 2.30 -30.63 -11.34
CA PRO A 319 2.05 -30.52 -12.78
C PRO A 319 2.79 -29.28 -13.37
N GLY A 320 2.84 -29.15 -14.70
CA GLY A 320 3.49 -28.02 -15.37
C GLY A 320 4.81 -28.35 -16.10
N GLY A 321 5.26 -29.60 -16.05
CA GLY A 321 6.54 -30.01 -16.66
C GLY A 321 6.75 -29.60 -18.12
N PRO A 322 5.75 -29.68 -19.03
CA PRO A 322 5.92 -29.28 -20.44
C PRO A 322 5.98 -27.78 -20.71
N THR A 323 5.96 -26.91 -19.69
CA THR A 323 6.09 -25.46 -19.89
C THR A 323 7.40 -25.12 -20.58
N LEU A 324 7.33 -24.32 -21.65
CA LEU A 324 8.46 -23.88 -22.46
C LEU A 324 8.46 -22.35 -22.57
N LEU A 325 9.64 -21.76 -22.71
CA LEU A 325 9.81 -20.33 -22.98
C LEU A 325 10.74 -20.16 -24.17
N ALA A 326 10.34 -19.33 -25.12
CA ALA A 326 11.14 -18.97 -26.28
C ALA A 326 11.15 -17.44 -26.50
N ARG A 327 12.12 -16.96 -27.25
CA ARG A 327 12.24 -15.55 -27.64
C ARG A 327 12.29 -15.46 -29.17
N ALA A 328 11.33 -14.76 -29.75
CA ALA A 328 11.30 -14.48 -31.18
C ALA A 328 12.42 -13.50 -31.59
N ALA A 329 12.75 -13.47 -32.87
CA ALA A 329 13.81 -12.60 -33.42
C ALA A 329 13.59 -11.10 -33.14
N ASN A 330 12.33 -10.66 -33.00
CA ASN A 330 11.99 -9.28 -32.65
C ASN A 330 12.01 -8.98 -31.14
N GLY A 331 12.46 -9.92 -30.31
CA GLY A 331 12.52 -9.80 -28.85
C GLY A 331 11.22 -10.15 -28.13
N CYS A 332 10.13 -10.47 -28.84
CA CYS A 332 8.90 -10.93 -28.20
C CYS A 332 9.12 -12.27 -27.49
N VAL A 333 8.72 -12.37 -26.23
CA VAL A 333 8.79 -13.60 -25.45
C VAL A 333 7.53 -14.43 -25.70
N VAL A 334 7.69 -15.74 -25.90
CA VAL A 334 6.58 -16.69 -26.09
C VAL A 334 6.60 -17.69 -24.94
N ALA A 335 5.64 -17.58 -24.03
CA ALA A 335 5.44 -18.49 -22.91
C ALA A 335 4.41 -19.56 -23.27
N CYS A 336 4.87 -20.80 -23.34
CA CYS A 336 4.09 -21.93 -23.81
C CYS A 336 3.64 -22.79 -22.63
N LEU A 337 2.34 -22.72 -22.31
CA LEU A 337 1.75 -23.39 -21.17
C LEU A 337 1.05 -24.70 -21.57
N PRO A 338 1.05 -25.72 -20.71
CA PRO A 338 0.31 -26.97 -20.95
C PRO A 338 -1.18 -26.77 -21.22
N GLY A 339 -1.81 -27.71 -21.93
CA GLY A 339 -3.26 -27.70 -22.17
C GLY A 339 -4.08 -28.06 -20.93
N ASN A 340 -3.52 -28.85 -20.00
CA ASN A 340 -4.23 -29.26 -18.79
C ASN A 340 -4.36 -28.07 -17.80
N PRO A 341 -5.58 -27.74 -17.32
CA PRO A 341 -5.84 -26.53 -16.54
C PRO A 341 -4.89 -26.23 -15.37
N LEU A 342 -4.70 -27.19 -14.45
CA LEU A 342 -3.81 -26.96 -13.30
C LEU A 342 -2.35 -26.85 -13.73
N ALA A 343 -1.93 -27.66 -14.70
CA ALA A 343 -0.57 -27.59 -15.23
C ALA A 343 -0.27 -26.24 -15.88
N ALA A 344 -1.24 -25.69 -16.62
CA ALA A 344 -1.15 -24.36 -17.23
C ALA A 344 -1.06 -23.27 -16.17
N MET A 345 -1.90 -23.32 -15.13
CA MET A 345 -1.90 -22.34 -14.05
C MET A 345 -0.62 -22.39 -13.21
N VAL A 346 -0.10 -23.58 -12.91
CA VAL A 346 1.20 -23.74 -12.26
C VAL A 346 2.31 -23.15 -13.13
N GLY A 347 2.34 -23.49 -14.43
CA GLY A 347 3.27 -22.91 -15.40
C GLY A 347 3.17 -21.38 -15.43
N LEU A 348 1.96 -20.82 -15.47
CA LEU A 348 1.72 -19.38 -15.45
C LEU A 348 2.27 -18.73 -14.17
N VAL A 349 2.00 -19.30 -13.00
CA VAL A 349 2.44 -18.75 -11.71
C VAL A 349 3.97 -18.74 -11.60
N ILE A 350 4.65 -19.79 -12.05
CA ILE A 350 6.11 -19.89 -11.90
C ILE A 350 6.90 -19.26 -13.05
N THR A 351 6.26 -18.93 -14.18
CA THR A 351 6.94 -18.35 -15.36
C THR A 351 6.37 -16.99 -15.77
N VAL A 352 5.08 -16.92 -16.09
CA VAL A 352 4.45 -15.71 -16.65
C VAL A 352 4.29 -14.61 -15.61
N VAL A 353 3.90 -14.95 -14.37
CA VAL A 353 3.75 -13.97 -13.28
C VAL A 353 5.06 -13.20 -13.02
N PRO A 354 6.21 -13.87 -12.80
CA PRO A 354 7.48 -13.16 -12.62
C PRO A 354 7.93 -12.39 -13.88
N LEU A 355 7.64 -12.89 -15.09
CA LEU A 355 7.91 -12.15 -16.33
C LEU A 355 7.14 -10.83 -16.39
N VAL A 356 5.83 -10.88 -16.18
CA VAL A 356 4.95 -9.70 -16.24
C VAL A 356 5.31 -8.69 -15.15
N ARG A 357 5.59 -9.17 -13.93
CA ARG A 357 6.06 -8.31 -12.83
C ARG A 357 7.37 -7.63 -13.19
N GLY A 358 8.36 -8.40 -13.64
CA GLY A 358 9.67 -7.88 -14.03
C GLY A 358 9.60 -6.84 -15.14
N LEU A 359 8.89 -7.14 -16.23
CA LEU A 359 8.67 -6.19 -17.33
C LEU A 359 7.98 -4.91 -16.81
N GLY A 360 7.02 -5.04 -15.90
CA GLY A 360 6.38 -3.90 -15.22
C GLY A 360 7.26 -3.16 -14.21
N GLY A 361 8.52 -3.56 -14.01
CA GLY A 361 9.43 -3.00 -13.01
C GLY A 361 9.09 -3.38 -11.56
N ARG A 362 8.28 -4.42 -11.36
CA ARG A 362 7.88 -4.94 -10.06
C ARG A 362 8.77 -6.13 -9.68
N ALA A 363 9.04 -6.30 -8.39
CA ALA A 363 9.72 -7.49 -7.90
C ALA A 363 8.93 -8.76 -8.26
N SER A 364 9.63 -9.86 -8.57
CA SER A 364 9.03 -11.16 -8.91
C SER A 364 8.19 -11.76 -7.77
N GLY A 365 8.38 -11.28 -6.54
CA GLY A 365 7.77 -11.79 -5.30
C GLY A 365 8.75 -12.69 -4.55
N ASP A 366 8.70 -12.64 -3.23
CA ASP A 366 9.55 -13.45 -2.37
C ASP A 366 9.00 -14.86 -2.21
N LEU A 367 9.91 -15.83 -2.09
CA LEU A 367 9.55 -17.16 -1.62
C LEU A 367 9.33 -17.11 -0.13
N ALA A 368 8.22 -17.70 0.31
CA ALA A 368 7.94 -17.86 1.72
C ALA A 368 8.11 -19.33 2.10
N GLU A 369 8.18 -19.57 3.41
CA GLU A 369 8.15 -20.91 3.96
C GLU A 369 6.96 -21.07 4.89
N VAL A 370 6.44 -22.29 4.94
CA VAL A 370 5.35 -22.67 5.84
C VAL A 370 5.68 -24.01 6.49
N THR A 371 5.15 -24.23 7.68
CA THR A 371 5.18 -25.54 8.33
C THR A 371 4.05 -26.41 7.77
N VAL A 372 4.38 -27.63 7.38
CA VAL A 372 3.41 -28.57 6.80
C VAL A 372 2.60 -29.25 7.90
N GLY A 373 1.28 -29.31 7.76
CA GLY A 373 0.37 -29.90 8.75
C GLY A 373 0.09 -31.40 8.57
N ALA A 374 0.54 -31.99 7.47
CA ALA A 374 0.30 -33.40 7.15
C ALA A 374 1.46 -34.01 6.36
N ASP A 375 1.64 -35.33 6.47
CA ASP A 375 2.58 -36.06 5.62
C ASP A 375 2.16 -35.99 4.15
N ILE A 376 3.11 -35.67 3.28
CA ILE A 376 2.89 -35.58 1.84
C ILE A 376 3.88 -36.51 1.15
N ALA A 377 3.36 -37.55 0.51
CA ALA A 377 4.19 -38.43 -0.30
C ALA A 377 4.79 -37.66 -1.48
N GLY A 378 6.11 -37.76 -1.63
CA GLY A 378 6.74 -37.45 -2.90
C GLY A 378 6.28 -38.45 -3.96
N SER A 379 6.36 -38.06 -5.22
CA SER A 379 6.15 -38.99 -6.32
C SER A 379 7.14 -38.70 -7.43
N GLY A 380 7.54 -39.70 -8.22
CA GLY A 380 8.26 -39.48 -9.48
C GLY A 380 9.62 -38.74 -9.38
N PRO A 381 10.15 -38.30 -10.53
CA PRO A 381 11.52 -37.81 -10.65
C PRO A 381 11.69 -36.30 -10.37
N SER A 382 10.61 -35.57 -10.12
CA SER A 382 10.61 -34.11 -10.02
C SER A 382 9.73 -33.61 -8.87
N ALA A 383 9.98 -32.39 -8.39
CA ALA A 383 9.19 -31.78 -7.33
C ALA A 383 7.70 -31.68 -7.72
N LEU A 384 6.81 -31.78 -6.74
CA LEU A 384 5.40 -31.47 -6.92
C LEU A 384 5.14 -30.02 -6.50
N LEU A 385 4.32 -29.32 -7.28
CA LEU A 385 3.71 -28.06 -6.88
C LEU A 385 2.24 -28.33 -6.59
N VAL A 386 1.91 -28.35 -5.29
CA VAL A 386 0.61 -28.80 -4.80
C VAL A 386 -0.18 -27.61 -4.26
N PRO A 387 -1.41 -27.35 -4.74
CA PRO A 387 -2.27 -26.37 -4.09
C PRO A 387 -2.46 -26.70 -2.62
N TYR A 388 -2.28 -25.73 -1.72
CA TYR A 388 -2.45 -25.93 -0.28
C TYR A 388 -3.38 -24.87 0.30
N SER A 389 -3.98 -25.20 1.45
CA SER A 389 -4.73 -24.28 2.29
C SER A 389 -4.10 -24.19 3.67
N LEU A 390 -4.19 -23.03 4.31
CA LEU A 390 -3.72 -22.76 5.66
C LEU A 390 -4.83 -23.04 6.67
N ALA A 391 -4.49 -23.80 7.70
CA ALA A 391 -5.29 -23.90 8.93
C ALA A 391 -4.33 -23.86 10.12
N ASP A 392 -4.59 -23.00 11.11
CA ASP A 392 -3.75 -22.82 12.29
C ASP A 392 -2.25 -22.60 11.97
N ALA A 393 -1.97 -21.80 10.94
CA ALA A 393 -0.63 -21.53 10.39
C ALA A 393 0.12 -22.76 9.84
N LEU A 394 -0.57 -23.90 9.65
CA LEU A 394 -0.05 -25.10 9.02
C LEU A 394 -0.62 -25.26 7.60
N ALA A 395 0.23 -25.69 6.67
CA ALA A 395 -0.17 -25.95 5.30
C ALA A 395 -0.68 -27.37 5.12
N TYR A 396 -1.89 -27.49 4.59
CA TYR A 396 -2.52 -28.76 4.24
C TYR A 396 -2.68 -28.87 2.72
N PRO A 397 -2.15 -29.92 2.08
CA PRO A 397 -2.23 -30.06 0.64
C PRO A 397 -3.64 -30.46 0.19
N SER A 398 -4.17 -29.79 -0.83
CA SER A 398 -5.48 -30.08 -1.40
C SER A 398 -5.62 -31.54 -1.82
N ALA A 399 -6.80 -32.14 -1.70
CA ALA A 399 -7.06 -33.48 -2.23
C ALA A 399 -7.11 -33.50 -3.79
N TRP A 400 -7.38 -32.35 -4.42
CA TRP A 400 -7.62 -32.24 -5.86
C TRP A 400 -6.34 -31.81 -6.61
N ARG A 401 -5.42 -32.75 -6.84
CA ARG A 401 -4.05 -32.48 -7.36
C ARG A 401 -3.82 -32.88 -8.82
N GLY A 402 -4.83 -33.46 -9.48
CA GLY A 402 -4.70 -33.92 -10.86
C GLY A 402 -4.38 -32.76 -11.80
N SER A 403 -3.54 -32.99 -12.81
CA SER A 403 -3.07 -31.91 -13.71
C SER A 403 -4.19 -31.17 -14.46
N ALA A 404 -5.37 -31.79 -14.61
CA ALA A 404 -6.56 -31.19 -15.21
C ALA A 404 -7.59 -30.65 -14.18
N MET A 405 -7.33 -30.78 -12.88
CA MET A 405 -8.28 -30.40 -11.82
C MET A 405 -8.10 -28.95 -11.38
N MET A 406 -9.16 -28.15 -11.37
CA MET A 406 -9.10 -26.76 -10.90
C MET A 406 -9.57 -26.53 -9.47
N ARG A 407 -10.37 -27.46 -8.92
CA ARG A 407 -10.98 -27.31 -7.58
C ARG A 407 -9.94 -27.07 -6.48
N GLY A 408 -8.81 -27.78 -6.54
CA GLY A 408 -7.78 -27.64 -5.53
C GLY A 408 -7.11 -26.28 -5.52
N LEU A 409 -6.93 -25.67 -6.71
CA LEU A 409 -6.34 -24.34 -6.85
C LEU A 409 -7.33 -23.23 -6.48
N ALA A 410 -8.62 -23.43 -6.76
CA ALA A 410 -9.66 -22.45 -6.45
C ALA A 410 -9.74 -22.13 -4.94
N ASP A 411 -9.58 -23.16 -4.10
CA ASP A 411 -9.64 -23.02 -2.63
C ASP A 411 -8.27 -22.80 -1.98
N ALA A 412 -7.20 -22.71 -2.78
CA ALA A 412 -5.84 -22.64 -2.26
C ALA A 412 -5.43 -21.23 -1.80
N ASP A 413 -4.51 -21.21 -0.84
CA ASP A 413 -3.77 -20.02 -0.41
C ASP A 413 -2.46 -19.85 -1.18
N GLY A 414 -1.92 -20.96 -1.71
CA GLY A 414 -0.65 -20.99 -2.43
C GLY A 414 -0.37 -22.32 -3.12
N LEU A 415 0.81 -22.42 -3.73
CA LEU A 415 1.40 -23.67 -4.19
C LEU A 415 2.53 -24.07 -3.26
N LEU A 416 2.49 -25.29 -2.74
CA LEU A 416 3.50 -25.89 -1.87
C LEU A 416 4.47 -26.71 -2.72
N GLU A 417 5.77 -26.45 -2.56
CA GLU A 417 6.81 -27.27 -3.17
C GLU A 417 7.04 -28.52 -2.32
N VAL A 418 6.77 -29.70 -2.90
CA VAL A 418 7.02 -31.00 -2.28
C VAL A 418 8.21 -31.65 -3.00
N PRO A 419 9.36 -31.84 -2.34
CA PRO A 419 10.50 -32.52 -2.91
C PRO A 419 10.18 -33.97 -3.35
N THR A 420 11.06 -34.58 -4.14
CA THR A 420 10.89 -35.96 -4.61
C THR A 420 10.80 -36.98 -3.47
N GLY A 421 11.45 -36.71 -2.33
CA GLY A 421 11.35 -37.52 -1.11
C GLY A 421 10.07 -37.33 -0.29
N GLY A 422 9.22 -36.37 -0.66
CA GLY A 422 8.04 -36.00 0.12
C GLY A 422 8.35 -35.03 1.27
N LEU A 423 7.32 -34.77 2.07
CA LEU A 423 7.37 -33.95 3.28
C LEU A 423 6.69 -34.69 4.43
N ARG A 424 7.17 -34.46 5.66
CA ARG A 424 6.53 -34.90 6.90
C ARG A 424 5.85 -33.74 7.60
N ALA A 425 4.79 -34.03 8.34
CA ALA A 425 4.16 -33.04 9.21
C ALA A 425 5.20 -32.41 10.16
N GLY A 426 5.12 -31.10 10.37
CA GLY A 426 6.06 -30.31 11.15
C GLY A 426 7.32 -29.84 10.40
N GLN A 427 7.56 -30.31 9.17
CA GLN A 427 8.67 -29.80 8.35
C GLN A 427 8.33 -28.44 7.73
N ARG A 428 9.36 -27.61 7.53
CA ARG A 428 9.25 -26.37 6.74
C ARG A 428 9.37 -26.69 5.25
N ALA A 429 8.56 -26.04 4.44
CA ALA A 429 8.55 -26.19 3.00
C ALA A 429 8.33 -24.84 2.30
N ILE A 430 8.88 -24.72 1.10
CA ILE A 430 8.76 -23.52 0.28
C ILE A 430 7.34 -23.43 -0.27
N VAL A 431 6.78 -22.22 -0.24
CA VAL A 431 5.51 -21.90 -0.87
C VAL A 431 5.65 -20.77 -1.88
N ILE A 432 4.82 -20.85 -2.91
CA ILE A 432 4.67 -19.85 -3.95
C ILE A 432 3.28 -19.23 -3.80
N GLY A 433 3.23 -17.93 -3.53
CA GLY A 433 1.99 -17.19 -3.37
C GLY A 433 1.21 -17.06 -4.69
N LEU A 434 -0.11 -17.07 -4.61
CA LEU A 434 -0.98 -16.84 -5.76
C LEU A 434 -1.15 -15.33 -6.00
N PRO A 435 -1.17 -14.87 -7.27
CA PRO A 435 -1.21 -13.45 -7.58
C PRO A 435 -2.57 -12.77 -7.28
N TRP A 436 -3.64 -13.55 -7.09
CA TRP A 436 -4.97 -13.07 -6.69
C TRP A 436 -5.24 -13.19 -5.18
N ARG A 437 -4.27 -13.65 -4.41
CA ARG A 437 -4.34 -13.64 -2.95
C ARG A 437 -3.58 -12.43 -2.43
N GLU A 438 -4.15 -11.75 -1.45
CA GLU A 438 -3.34 -10.86 -0.63
C GLU A 438 -2.20 -11.69 -0.03
N PRO A 439 -0.98 -11.15 0.07
CA PRO A 439 0.07 -11.80 0.84
C PRO A 439 -0.53 -12.03 2.22
N ALA A 440 -0.78 -13.29 2.58
CA ALA A 440 -1.15 -13.62 3.95
C ALA A 440 -0.08 -12.95 4.79
N LEU A 441 -0.48 -11.96 5.61
CA LEU A 441 0.41 -11.20 6.49
C LEU A 441 1.39 -12.21 7.06
N GLN A 442 2.61 -12.20 6.50
CA GLN A 442 3.55 -13.28 6.74
C GLN A 442 3.84 -13.20 8.23
N SER A 443 3.21 -14.09 8.99
CA SER A 443 3.51 -14.27 10.39
C SER A 443 4.90 -14.89 10.41
N GLN A 444 5.91 -14.01 10.32
CA GLN A 444 7.25 -14.09 10.91
C GLN A 444 8.22 -13.12 10.21
N THR A 445 8.21 -11.86 10.65
CA THR A 445 9.43 -11.21 11.18
C THR A 445 9.00 -10.17 12.22
N VAL A 446 8.60 -10.63 13.40
CA VAL A 446 8.78 -9.87 14.65
C VAL A 446 9.63 -10.74 15.55
N GLY A 447 10.86 -10.97 15.10
CA GLY A 447 11.88 -11.80 15.74
C GLY A 447 13.23 -11.10 15.78
N ALA A 448 13.22 -9.76 15.81
CA ALA A 448 14.34 -8.89 16.18
C ALA A 448 13.78 -7.46 16.15
N LEU A 449 13.96 -6.70 17.24
CA LEU A 449 13.50 -5.31 17.43
C LEU A 449 12.09 -5.11 18.05
N VAL A 450 11.70 -5.88 19.08
CA VAL A 450 11.07 -5.31 20.29
C VAL A 450 11.43 -6.18 21.50
N SER A 451 12.73 -6.23 21.84
CA SER A 451 13.16 -6.75 23.13
C SER A 451 13.21 -5.59 24.12
N ASN A 452 12.05 -5.07 24.50
CA ASN A 452 11.82 -4.56 25.85
C ASN A 452 10.39 -4.01 26.00
N HIS A 453 9.76 -4.50 27.07
CA HIS A 453 8.62 -3.93 27.81
C HIS A 453 7.21 -4.46 27.47
N TYR A 454 6.71 -5.19 28.47
CA TYR A 454 5.36 -5.67 28.75
C TYR A 454 4.87 -6.98 28.09
N GLU A 455 5.36 -8.10 28.63
CA GLU A 455 4.49 -9.25 28.90
C GLU A 455 3.39 -8.84 29.89
N ARG A 456 2.18 -8.64 29.37
CA ARG A 456 0.93 -9.03 30.04
C ARG A 456 0.00 -9.52 28.95
N ASP A 457 -0.55 -10.72 29.11
CA ASP A 457 -1.61 -11.27 28.27
C ASP A 457 -2.72 -10.24 28.06
N ILE A 458 -2.80 -9.66 26.86
CA ILE A 458 -3.92 -8.81 26.46
C ILE A 458 -4.80 -9.63 25.51
N MET A 459 -5.99 -10.00 26.00
CA MET A 459 -7.08 -10.50 25.17
C MET A 459 -7.39 -9.49 24.05
N LYS A 460 -7.21 -9.88 22.79
CA LYS A 460 -7.63 -9.09 21.62
C LYS A 460 -9.13 -9.29 21.37
N ILE A 461 -9.98 -8.46 21.97
CA ILE A 461 -11.42 -8.45 21.72
C ILE A 461 -11.84 -7.10 21.15
N SER A 462 -12.63 -7.09 20.06
CA SER A 462 -13.03 -5.86 19.34
C SER A 462 -14.05 -4.99 20.10
N ALA A 463 -14.60 -5.49 21.20
CA ALA A 463 -15.58 -4.78 22.02
C ALA A 463 -14.90 -3.78 22.95
N ARG A 464 -15.34 -2.51 22.91
CA ARG A 464 -14.78 -1.42 23.72
C ARG A 464 -15.31 -1.41 25.17
N ASN A 465 -16.49 -1.98 25.41
CA ASN A 465 -17.12 -2.05 26.73
C ASN A 465 -16.68 -3.34 27.45
N GLN A 466 -15.52 -3.26 28.12
CA GLN A 466 -14.98 -4.36 28.92
C GLN A 466 -14.98 -3.92 30.39
N LEU A 467 -15.84 -4.55 31.18
CA LEU A 467 -16.03 -4.22 32.58
C LEU A 467 -15.37 -5.31 33.43
N LYS A 468 -14.29 -4.96 34.13
CA LYS A 468 -13.62 -5.89 35.04
C LYS A 468 -14.44 -6.05 36.31
N GLY A 469 -14.65 -7.29 36.74
CA GLY A 469 -15.34 -7.62 37.98
C GLY A 469 -14.92 -8.98 38.53
N THR A 470 -15.57 -9.39 39.62
CA THR A 470 -15.31 -10.68 40.27
C THR A 470 -16.52 -11.58 40.14
N ILE A 471 -16.31 -12.84 39.79
CA ILE A 471 -17.39 -13.82 39.69
C ILE A 471 -17.93 -14.11 41.09
N VAL A 472 -19.21 -13.80 41.32
CA VAL A 472 -19.87 -14.04 42.61
C VAL A 472 -20.65 -15.35 42.64
N GLU A 473 -21.10 -15.84 41.48
CA GLU A 473 -21.90 -17.05 41.39
C GLU A 473 -21.78 -17.69 40.00
N VAL A 474 -21.69 -19.02 39.95
CA VAL A 474 -21.76 -19.82 38.72
C VAL A 474 -22.77 -20.93 38.93
N THR A 475 -23.90 -20.85 38.25
CA THR A 475 -25.00 -21.82 38.40
C THR A 475 -25.15 -22.60 37.10
N LYS A 476 -24.68 -23.86 37.11
CA LYS A 476 -24.77 -24.76 35.94
C LYS A 476 -26.18 -25.33 35.81
N GLY A 477 -26.82 -25.09 34.67
CA GLY A 477 -28.09 -25.71 34.27
C GLY A 477 -27.89 -26.94 33.39
N ALA A 478 -28.99 -27.46 32.83
CA ALA A 478 -28.96 -28.67 31.99
C ALA A 478 -28.16 -28.50 30.68
N THR A 479 -28.13 -27.30 30.11
CA THR A 479 -27.41 -26.98 28.85
C THR A 479 -26.67 -25.65 28.91
N THR A 480 -27.16 -24.70 29.71
CA THR A 480 -26.58 -23.36 29.87
C THR A 480 -26.31 -23.06 31.34
N SER A 481 -25.26 -22.31 31.59
CA SER A 481 -24.85 -21.81 32.89
C SER A 481 -25.11 -20.31 33.00
N HIS A 482 -25.49 -19.87 34.20
CA HIS A 482 -25.59 -18.46 34.53
C HIS A 482 -24.38 -18.06 35.37
N VAL A 483 -23.58 -17.10 34.87
CA VAL A 483 -22.42 -16.54 35.56
C VAL A 483 -22.76 -15.12 35.99
N ARG A 484 -22.65 -14.84 37.28
CA ARG A 484 -22.88 -13.51 37.86
C ARG A 484 -21.55 -12.89 38.23
N ILE A 485 -21.31 -11.68 37.73
CA ILE A 485 -20.07 -10.91 37.94
C ILE A 485 -20.44 -9.61 38.65
N ASP A 486 -19.78 -9.34 39.78
CA ASP A 486 -19.86 -8.05 40.47
C ASP A 486 -18.85 -7.08 39.87
N ILE A 487 -19.36 -5.98 39.33
CA ILE A 487 -18.60 -4.89 38.74
C ILE A 487 -18.86 -3.65 39.61
N GLY A 488 -18.03 -3.47 40.63
CA GLY A 488 -18.05 -2.27 41.48
C GLY A 488 -19.39 -2.05 42.21
N GLY A 489 -20.09 -3.10 42.61
CA GLY A 489 -21.36 -3.06 43.33
C GLY A 489 -22.59 -3.31 42.44
N SER A 490 -22.41 -3.46 41.12
CA SER A 490 -23.48 -3.82 40.19
C SER A 490 -23.28 -5.26 39.69
N ILE A 491 -24.33 -6.09 39.79
CA ILE A 491 -24.26 -7.48 39.35
C ILE A 491 -24.72 -7.61 37.89
N VAL A 492 -23.80 -8.06 37.02
CA VAL A 492 -24.10 -8.43 35.63
C VAL A 492 -24.21 -9.95 35.53
N THR A 493 -25.27 -10.44 34.88
CA THR A 493 -25.50 -11.87 34.68
C THR A 493 -25.34 -12.23 33.20
N ALA A 494 -24.50 -13.20 32.89
CA ALA A 494 -24.33 -13.75 31.56
C ALA A 494 -24.84 -15.20 31.51
N SER A 495 -25.63 -15.53 30.50
CA SER A 495 -26.02 -16.91 30.19
C SER A 495 -25.09 -17.45 29.10
N ILE A 496 -24.27 -18.45 29.42
CA ILE A 496 -23.30 -19.06 28.50
C ILE A 496 -23.43 -20.60 28.51
N THR A 497 -22.81 -21.29 27.57
CA THR A 497 -22.84 -22.77 27.55
C THR A 497 -22.02 -23.33 28.72
N ASN A 498 -22.35 -24.55 29.15
CA ASN A 498 -21.57 -25.23 30.19
C ASN A 498 -20.11 -25.46 29.75
N GLU A 499 -19.88 -25.75 28.46
CA GLU A 499 -18.55 -25.90 27.86
C GLU A 499 -17.73 -24.62 27.97
N ALA A 500 -18.33 -23.45 27.69
CA ALA A 500 -17.64 -22.17 27.80
C ALA A 500 -17.23 -21.83 29.25
N VAL A 501 -18.01 -22.24 30.26
CA VAL A 501 -17.63 -22.10 31.67
C VAL A 501 -16.37 -22.91 31.97
N ASP A 502 -16.31 -24.13 31.44
CA ASP A 502 -15.21 -25.07 31.71
C ASP A 502 -13.93 -24.67 30.95
N GLU A 503 -14.04 -24.27 29.68
CA GLU A 503 -12.90 -23.79 28.88
C GLU A 503 -12.29 -22.50 29.44
N LEU A 504 -13.13 -21.58 29.90
CA LEU A 504 -12.69 -20.30 30.47
C LEU A 504 -12.27 -20.40 31.94
N GLY A 505 -12.43 -21.57 32.57
CA GLY A 505 -12.08 -21.79 33.97
C GLY A 505 -12.83 -20.88 34.95
N LEU A 506 -14.10 -20.55 34.66
CA LEU A 506 -14.87 -19.58 35.44
C LEU A 506 -15.27 -20.18 36.80
N VAL A 507 -14.66 -19.66 37.86
CA VAL A 507 -14.91 -20.08 39.25
C VAL A 507 -15.28 -18.89 40.12
N VAL A 508 -16.10 -19.14 41.14
CA VAL A 508 -16.48 -18.11 42.12
C VAL A 508 -15.24 -17.56 42.82
N GLY A 509 -15.10 -16.23 42.84
CA GLY A 509 -13.96 -15.50 43.39
C GLY A 509 -12.87 -15.16 42.38
N ALA A 510 -12.94 -15.63 41.13
CA ALA A 510 -11.97 -15.25 40.11
C ALA A 510 -12.30 -13.90 39.47
N ASP A 511 -11.25 -13.20 39.03
CA ASP A 511 -11.35 -12.00 38.20
C ASP A 511 -11.84 -12.38 36.80
N ALA A 512 -12.87 -11.68 36.32
CA ALA A 512 -13.41 -11.86 34.98
C ALA A 512 -13.79 -10.52 34.35
N TYR A 513 -13.93 -10.52 33.03
CA TYR A 513 -14.39 -9.35 32.27
C TYR A 513 -15.79 -9.62 31.73
N ALA A 514 -16.75 -8.77 32.07
CA ALA A 514 -18.01 -8.71 31.34
C ALA A 514 -17.79 -7.89 30.08
N VAL A 515 -17.85 -8.56 28.93
CA VAL A 515 -17.70 -7.92 27.62
C VAL A 515 -19.07 -7.73 26.98
N VAL A 516 -19.47 -6.48 26.83
CA VAL A 516 -20.80 -6.14 26.27
C VAL A 516 -20.62 -5.64 24.84
N LYS A 517 -21.04 -6.45 23.86
CA LYS A 517 -21.14 -6.03 22.46
C LYS A 517 -22.53 -5.44 22.21
N ALA A 518 -22.70 -4.15 22.46
CA ALA A 518 -23.94 -3.42 22.18
C ALA A 518 -23.76 -2.53 20.93
N SER A 519 -24.80 -2.45 20.09
CA SER A 519 -24.85 -1.52 18.95
C SER A 519 -25.30 -0.11 19.37
N ASP A 520 -25.97 0.02 20.52
CA ASP A 520 -26.57 1.27 21.00
C ASP A 520 -26.35 1.45 22.52
N VAL A 521 -26.23 2.71 22.96
CA VAL A 521 -26.05 3.08 24.38
C VAL A 521 -27.30 3.83 24.86
N MET A 522 -27.92 3.34 25.93
CA MET A 522 -29.03 4.04 26.59
C MET A 522 -28.50 4.78 27.81
N VAL A 523 -28.75 6.08 27.90
CA VAL A 523 -28.37 6.93 29.05
C VAL A 523 -29.65 7.32 29.78
N ALA A 524 -29.66 7.08 31.09
CA ALA A 524 -30.71 7.54 31.99
C ALA A 524 -30.07 8.37 33.11
N VAL A 525 -30.81 9.35 33.60
CA VAL A 525 -30.52 10.09 34.85
C VAL A 525 -31.74 9.91 35.76
N ASP A 526 -31.52 9.89 37.06
CA ASP A 526 -32.61 9.80 38.06
C ASP A 526 -33.61 10.96 37.98
#